data_AF-A0A1A9RUJ0-F1
#
_entry.id   AF-A0A1A9RUJ0-F1
#
_cell.length_a   1.000
_cell.length_b   1.000
_cell.length_c   1.000
_cell.angle_alpha   90.00
_cell.angle_beta   90.00
_cell.angle_gamma   90.00
#
_symmetry.space_group_name_H-M   'P 1'
#
loop_
_entity.id
_entity.type
_entity.pdbx_description
1 polymer ?
#
loop_
_entity_poly.entity_id
_entity_poly.type
_entity_poly.pdbx_seq_one_letter_code
_entity_poly.pdbx_strand_id
1 'polypeptide(L)'
;MQITNCKLSKRVQKKRLEFFVLQVTARSAADILDIQPNSAILFYRKIRMVISHHLALAADEVFDGSVELDESYFGGRRKGRRGRGAAGKVVVFGILKRNGRVYTVVVDNAKSDTLMPAIKQKIMPDSIVYTDSLSSYDKLDVSGFIHHRINHSKEFADRQNHINGIENFWN
;
A
#
# COMPACT_ATOMS: atom_id res chain seq x y z
N MET A 1 -10.56 -9.31 -14.55
CA MET A 1 -10.39 -10.72 -14.10
C MET A 1 -11.57 -11.08 -13.19
N GLN A 2 -12.07 -12.33 -13.22
CA GLN A 2 -13.21 -12.75 -12.37
C GLN A 2 -12.98 -14.12 -11.73
N ILE A 3 -13.63 -14.38 -10.59
CA ILE A 3 -13.54 -15.68 -9.90
C ILE A 3 -14.39 -16.72 -10.66
N THR A 4 -13.72 -17.63 -11.36
CA THR A 4 -14.36 -18.76 -12.06
C THR A 4 -14.12 -20.09 -11.33
N ASN A 5 -14.89 -21.12 -11.70
CA ASN A 5 -14.76 -22.50 -11.23
C ASN A 5 -14.80 -22.65 -9.70
N CYS A 6 -15.78 -22.01 -9.05
CA CYS A 6 -16.02 -22.15 -7.61
C CYS A 6 -17.14 -23.17 -7.37
N LYS A 7 -16.80 -24.28 -6.69
CA LYS A 7 -17.76 -25.34 -6.32
C LYS A 7 -18.69 -24.96 -5.16
N LEU A 8 -18.44 -23.83 -4.48
CA LEU A 8 -19.30 -23.34 -3.39
C LEU A 8 -20.59 -22.74 -3.95
N SER A 9 -21.69 -22.85 -3.21
CA SER A 9 -22.95 -22.21 -3.61
C SER A 9 -22.82 -20.68 -3.65
N LYS A 10 -23.64 -20.01 -4.49
CA LYS A 10 -23.62 -18.55 -4.61
C LYS A 10 -23.92 -17.83 -3.29
N ARG A 11 -24.79 -18.41 -2.45
CA ARG A 11 -25.08 -17.90 -1.10
C ARG A 11 -23.83 -17.89 -0.23
N VAL A 12 -23.09 -18.99 -0.20
CA VAL A 12 -21.83 -19.11 0.54
C VAL A 12 -20.79 -18.13 -0.03
N GLN A 13 -20.65 -18.02 -1.35
CA GLN A 13 -19.73 -17.07 -1.97
C GLN A 13 -20.01 -15.60 -1.55
N LYS A 14 -21.28 -15.18 -1.58
CA LYS A 14 -21.69 -13.83 -1.15
C LYS A 14 -21.37 -13.57 0.32
N LYS A 15 -21.71 -14.51 1.21
CA LYS A 15 -21.42 -14.37 2.65
C LYS A 15 -19.92 -14.26 2.94
N ARG A 16 -19.10 -14.94 2.14
CA ARG A 16 -17.64 -14.88 2.26
C ARG A 16 -17.05 -13.57 1.75
N LEU A 17 -17.65 -12.98 0.72
CA LEU A 17 -17.29 -11.64 0.29
C LEU A 17 -17.63 -10.61 1.37
N GLU A 18 -18.80 -10.73 2.01
CA GLU A 18 -19.19 -9.91 3.16
C GLU A 18 -18.17 -10.06 4.30
N PHE A 19 -17.81 -11.29 4.68
CA PHE A 19 -16.78 -11.55 5.68
C PHE A 19 -15.40 -11.00 5.31
N PHE A 20 -15.03 -11.04 4.02
CA PHE A 20 -13.80 -10.43 3.55
C PHE A 20 -13.80 -8.90 3.75
N VAL A 21 -14.92 -8.24 3.42
CA VAL A 21 -15.10 -6.78 3.58
C VAL A 21 -15.09 -6.39 5.06
N LEU A 22 -15.72 -7.20 5.92
CA LEU A 22 -15.73 -7.02 7.38
C LEU A 22 -14.43 -7.44 8.06
N GLN A 23 -13.38 -7.76 7.30
CA GLN A 23 -12.06 -8.17 7.78
C GLN A 23 -12.08 -9.43 8.68
N VAL A 24 -13.11 -10.26 8.58
CA VAL A 24 -13.17 -11.55 9.28
C VAL A 24 -12.10 -12.46 8.70
N THR A 25 -11.28 -13.08 9.55
CA THR A 25 -10.19 -13.94 9.09
C THR A 25 -10.70 -15.13 8.28
N ALA A 26 -9.91 -15.62 7.32
CA ALA A 26 -10.31 -16.78 6.52
C ALA A 26 -10.57 -18.03 7.37
N ARG A 27 -9.89 -18.17 8.52
CA ARG A 27 -10.11 -19.25 9.49
C ARG A 27 -11.48 -19.10 10.14
N SER A 28 -11.75 -17.96 10.77
CA SER A 28 -13.05 -17.69 11.41
C SER A 28 -14.20 -17.80 10.42
N ALA A 29 -14.03 -17.33 9.19
CA ALA A 29 -15.01 -17.48 8.12
C ALA A 29 -15.24 -18.94 7.72
N ALA A 30 -14.23 -19.81 7.83
CA ALA A 30 -14.38 -21.25 7.61
C ALA A 30 -15.22 -21.87 8.72
N ASP A 31 -14.90 -21.54 9.97
CA ASP A 31 -15.57 -22.05 11.16
C ASP A 31 -17.05 -21.62 11.20
N ILE A 32 -17.34 -20.34 10.94
CA ILE A 32 -18.71 -19.79 10.97
C ILE A 32 -19.59 -20.38 9.85
N LEU A 33 -19.02 -20.70 8.70
CA LEU A 33 -19.76 -21.22 7.55
C LEU A 33 -19.73 -22.74 7.44
N ASP A 34 -19.07 -23.42 8.39
CA ASP A 34 -18.86 -24.85 8.41
C ASP A 34 -18.31 -25.38 7.07
N ILE A 35 -17.20 -24.78 6.61
CA ILE A 35 -16.53 -25.18 5.36
C ILE A 35 -15.06 -25.54 5.59
N GLN A 36 -14.50 -26.29 4.64
CA GLN A 36 -13.10 -26.67 4.68
C GLN A 36 -12.16 -25.43 4.66
N PRO A 37 -11.20 -25.30 5.61
CA PRO A 37 -10.37 -24.10 5.76
C PRO A 37 -9.53 -23.70 4.54
N ASN A 38 -9.02 -24.65 3.75
CA ASN A 38 -8.27 -24.34 2.53
C ASN A 38 -9.17 -23.74 1.45
N SER A 39 -10.44 -24.16 1.37
CA SER A 39 -11.45 -23.53 0.53
C SER A 39 -11.70 -22.09 0.98
N ALA A 40 -11.61 -21.85 2.29
CA ALA A 40 -11.71 -20.51 2.83
C ALA A 40 -10.53 -19.62 2.39
N ILE A 41 -9.32 -20.08 2.66
CA ILE A 41 -8.06 -19.42 2.30
C ILE A 41 -7.98 -19.16 0.78
N LEU A 42 -8.30 -20.16 -0.04
CA LEU A 42 -8.23 -20.06 -1.49
C LEU A 42 -9.14 -18.96 -2.05
N PHE A 43 -10.38 -18.87 -1.56
CA PHE A 43 -11.33 -17.86 -2.04
C PHE A 43 -10.90 -16.44 -1.64
N TYR A 44 -10.39 -16.24 -0.41
CA TYR A 44 -9.83 -14.95 0.00
C TYR A 44 -8.63 -14.57 -0.86
N ARG A 45 -7.75 -15.54 -1.18
CA ARG A 45 -6.65 -15.33 -2.11
C ARG A 45 -7.16 -14.91 -3.50
N LYS A 46 -8.18 -15.58 -4.04
CA LYS A 46 -8.78 -15.22 -5.32
C LYS A 46 -9.38 -13.81 -5.31
N ILE A 47 -10.04 -13.39 -4.22
CA ILE A 47 -10.53 -12.01 -4.07
C ILE A 47 -9.36 -11.02 -4.15
N ARG A 48 -8.29 -11.24 -3.38
CA ARG A 48 -7.11 -10.37 -3.41
C ARG A 48 -6.46 -10.29 -4.79
N MET A 49 -6.40 -11.41 -5.51
CA MET A 49 -5.91 -11.42 -6.90
C MET A 49 -6.79 -10.56 -7.81
N VAL A 50 -8.12 -10.65 -7.69
CA VAL A 50 -9.05 -9.80 -8.46
C VAL A 50 -8.83 -8.33 -8.15
N ILE A 51 -8.72 -7.97 -6.86
CA ILE A 51 -8.41 -6.60 -6.43
C ILE A 51 -7.09 -6.13 -7.06
N SER A 52 -6.01 -6.90 -6.91
CA SER A 52 -4.69 -6.58 -7.48
C SER A 52 -4.73 -6.38 -8.99
N HIS A 53 -5.46 -7.21 -9.72
CA HIS A 53 -5.62 -7.06 -11.16
C HIS A 53 -6.33 -5.76 -11.54
N HIS A 54 -7.43 -5.41 -10.84
CA HIS A 54 -8.14 -4.17 -11.13
C HIS A 54 -7.35 -2.92 -10.71
N LEU A 55 -6.57 -3.00 -9.61
CA LEU A 55 -5.64 -1.93 -9.23
C LEU A 55 -4.54 -1.74 -10.27
N ALA A 56 -4.01 -2.83 -10.85
CA ALA A 56 -3.02 -2.74 -11.91
C ALA A 56 -3.57 -2.07 -13.18
N LEU A 57 -4.84 -2.30 -13.53
CA LEU A 57 -5.49 -1.62 -14.66
C LEU A 57 -5.72 -0.13 -14.41
N ALA A 58 -5.94 0.25 -13.14
CA ALA A 58 -6.06 1.66 -12.74
C ALA A 58 -4.70 2.33 -12.47
N ALA A 59 -3.60 1.58 -12.57
CA ALA A 59 -2.29 2.06 -12.15
C ALA A 59 -1.80 3.22 -13.01
N ASP A 60 -2.20 3.34 -14.28
CA ASP A 60 -1.73 4.38 -15.21
C ASP A 60 -2.19 5.79 -14.85
N GLU A 61 -3.04 5.94 -13.83
CA GLU A 61 -3.37 7.24 -13.23
C GLU A 61 -2.09 7.94 -12.73
N VAL A 62 -1.90 9.19 -13.15
CA VAL A 62 -0.82 10.08 -12.70
C VAL A 62 -1.40 11.07 -11.70
N PHE A 63 -0.72 11.25 -10.58
CA PHE A 63 -1.10 12.17 -9.52
C PHE A 63 -0.55 13.56 -9.78
N ASP A 64 -1.31 14.57 -9.39
CA ASP A 64 -0.91 15.97 -9.45
C ASP A 64 -1.06 16.65 -8.08
N GLY A 65 -0.79 17.95 -7.97
CA GLY A 65 -1.05 18.74 -6.76
C GLY A 65 -0.36 18.20 -5.51
N SER A 66 -1.07 18.10 -4.38
CA SER A 66 -0.49 17.65 -3.10
C SER A 66 -0.49 16.13 -2.93
N VAL A 67 0.69 15.55 -2.77
CA VAL A 67 0.90 14.10 -2.61
C VAL A 67 1.82 13.79 -1.42
N GLU A 68 1.54 12.71 -0.71
CA GLU A 68 2.34 12.19 0.41
C GLU A 68 3.05 10.90 -0.03
N LEU A 69 4.35 10.79 0.29
CA LEU A 69 5.17 9.62 -0.01
C LEU A 69 5.66 8.97 1.27
N ASP A 70 5.61 7.64 1.31
CA ASP A 70 6.15 6.86 2.43
C ASP A 70 6.43 5.41 2.03
N GLU A 71 7.24 4.72 2.83
CA GLU A 71 7.56 3.31 2.69
C GLU A 71 7.22 2.51 3.94
N SER A 72 6.59 1.35 3.72
CA SER A 72 6.35 0.39 4.80
C SER A 72 6.96 -0.98 4.51
N TYR A 73 7.30 -1.70 5.57
CA TYR A 73 8.02 -2.97 5.53
C TYR A 73 7.13 -4.11 6.02
N PHE A 74 6.66 -4.94 5.09
CA PHE A 74 5.73 -6.03 5.35
C PHE A 74 6.43 -7.39 5.49
N GLY A 75 5.92 -8.21 6.40
CA GLY A 75 6.39 -9.58 6.59
C GLY A 75 7.65 -9.72 7.46
N GLY A 76 8.38 -10.82 7.23
CA GLY A 76 9.44 -11.33 8.10
C GLY A 76 8.94 -12.51 8.95
N ARG A 77 9.54 -13.69 8.76
CA ARG A 77 9.15 -14.94 9.45
C ARG A 77 9.55 -14.97 10.93
N ARG A 78 10.46 -14.09 11.36
CA ARG A 78 10.99 -14.01 12.73
C ARG A 78 10.98 -12.57 13.23
N LYS A 79 10.84 -12.41 14.55
CA LYS A 79 11.21 -11.16 15.23
C LYS A 79 12.70 -10.90 14.96
N GLY A 80 13.03 -9.70 14.53
CA GLY A 80 14.38 -9.27 14.15
C GLY A 80 14.44 -7.74 14.14
N ARG A 81 15.50 -7.17 13.54
CA ARG A 81 15.61 -5.70 13.37
C ARG A 81 14.31 -5.13 12.80
N ARG A 82 13.82 -4.03 13.39
CA ARG A 82 12.66 -3.29 12.90
C ARG A 82 13.14 -2.23 11.89
N GLY A 83 12.27 -1.84 10.97
CA GLY A 83 12.59 -0.86 9.94
C GLY A 83 13.58 -1.34 8.88
N ARG A 84 14.37 -0.40 8.36
CA ARG A 84 15.27 -0.59 7.22
C ARG A 84 16.39 -1.59 7.55
N GLY A 85 16.68 -2.51 6.63
CA GLY A 85 17.70 -3.56 6.81
C GLY A 85 17.22 -4.83 7.55
N ALA A 86 15.92 -4.96 7.80
CA ALA A 86 15.33 -6.18 8.31
C ALA A 86 15.28 -7.27 7.23
N ALA A 87 16.07 -8.33 7.38
CA ALA A 87 16.13 -9.43 6.42
C ALA A 87 14.76 -10.14 6.29
N GLY A 88 14.38 -10.46 5.04
CA GLY A 88 13.14 -11.18 4.74
C GLY A 88 11.86 -10.36 4.84
N LYS A 89 11.97 -9.02 4.82
CA LYS A 89 10.82 -8.11 4.67
C LYS A 89 10.69 -7.64 3.22
N VAL A 90 9.45 -7.43 2.82
CA VAL A 90 9.09 -6.82 1.53
C VAL A 90 8.90 -5.33 1.76
N VAL A 91 9.54 -4.50 0.95
CA VAL A 91 9.36 -3.05 0.97
C VAL A 91 8.21 -2.69 0.03
N VAL A 92 7.27 -1.89 0.52
CA VAL A 92 6.18 -1.35 -0.28
C VAL A 92 6.28 0.17 -0.20
N PHE A 93 6.37 0.79 -1.38
CA PHE A 93 6.33 2.24 -1.55
C PHE A 93 4.89 2.68 -1.82
N GLY A 94 4.46 3.76 -1.15
CA GLY A 94 3.13 4.33 -1.29
C GLY A 94 3.17 5.78 -1.76
N ILE A 95 2.22 6.13 -2.62
CA ILE A 95 1.93 7.50 -3.06
C ILE A 95 0.47 7.76 -2.72
N LEU A 96 0.20 8.70 -1.83
CA LEU A 96 -1.16 9.15 -1.52
C LEU A 96 -1.39 10.53 -2.13
N LYS A 97 -2.37 10.65 -3.03
CA LYS A 97 -2.94 11.96 -3.37
C LYS A 97 -3.82 12.42 -2.21
N ARG A 98 -3.56 13.59 -1.65
CA ARG A 98 -4.41 14.14 -0.58
C ARG A 98 -5.86 14.28 -1.06
N ASN A 99 -6.80 13.80 -0.25
CA ASN A 99 -8.22 13.69 -0.60
C ASN A 99 -8.50 12.81 -1.84
N GLY A 100 -7.57 11.95 -2.21
CA GLY A 100 -7.63 11.09 -3.37
C GLY A 100 -7.36 9.64 -3.03
N ARG A 101 -6.74 8.94 -3.98
CA ARG A 101 -6.42 7.51 -3.87
C ARG A 101 -4.97 7.30 -3.47
N VAL A 102 -4.71 6.09 -2.97
CA VAL A 102 -3.36 5.59 -2.71
C VAL A 102 -2.95 4.66 -3.82
N TYR A 103 -1.74 4.86 -4.33
CA TYR A 103 -1.03 3.91 -5.17
C TYR A 103 0.05 3.22 -4.35
N THR A 104 0.19 1.91 -4.51
CA THR A 104 1.25 1.14 -3.86
C THR A 104 1.99 0.27 -4.86
N VAL A 105 3.30 0.15 -4.66
CA VAL A 105 4.17 -0.70 -5.47
C VAL A 105 5.19 -1.40 -4.59
N VAL A 106 5.42 -2.68 -4.87
CA VAL A 106 6.49 -3.45 -4.22
C VAL A 106 7.81 -3.03 -4.84
N VAL A 107 8.79 -2.66 -4.00
CA VAL A 107 10.12 -2.22 -4.44
C VAL A 107 11.21 -3.07 -3.79
N ASP A 108 12.36 -3.17 -4.46
CA ASP A 108 13.48 -3.95 -3.95
C ASP A 108 14.09 -3.34 -2.68
N ASN A 109 14.08 -2.01 -2.59
CA ASN A 109 14.64 -1.25 -1.48
C ASN A 109 14.13 0.21 -1.50
N ALA A 110 14.27 0.90 -0.36
CA ALA A 110 13.89 2.31 -0.19
C ALA A 110 15.06 3.27 -0.49
N LYS A 111 15.86 3.02 -1.54
CA LYS A 111 16.92 3.94 -1.99
C LYS A 111 16.38 4.88 -3.06
N SER A 112 16.96 6.08 -3.17
CA SER A 112 16.57 7.07 -4.19
C SER A 112 16.49 6.48 -5.60
N ASP A 113 17.49 5.68 -6.00
CA ASP A 113 17.56 5.17 -7.37
C ASP A 113 16.42 4.19 -7.71
N THR A 114 15.84 3.55 -6.69
CA THR A 114 14.68 2.67 -6.82
C THR A 114 13.37 3.47 -6.82
N LEU A 115 13.27 4.50 -5.98
CA LEU A 115 12.04 5.26 -5.75
C LEU A 115 11.80 6.35 -6.81
N MET A 116 12.85 7.05 -7.22
CA MET A 116 12.76 8.20 -8.12
C MET A 116 12.12 7.87 -9.49
N PRO A 117 12.39 6.71 -10.12
CA PRO A 117 11.69 6.35 -11.36
C PRO A 117 10.17 6.21 -11.16
N ALA A 118 9.74 5.57 -10.06
CA ALA A 118 8.32 5.42 -9.74
C ALA A 118 7.66 6.78 -9.46
N ILE A 119 8.33 7.66 -8.71
CA ILE A 119 7.85 9.01 -8.42
C ILE A 119 7.69 9.82 -9.71
N LYS A 120 8.71 9.86 -10.57
CA LYS A 120 8.66 10.62 -11.83
C LYS A 120 7.64 10.07 -12.83
N GLN A 121 7.35 8.78 -12.79
CA GLN A 121 6.32 8.19 -13.64
C GLN A 121 4.90 8.47 -13.14
N LYS A 122 4.71 8.61 -11.82
CA LYS A 122 3.39 8.68 -11.19
C LYS A 122 2.99 10.05 -10.70
N ILE A 123 3.89 11.03 -10.69
CA ILE A 123 3.61 12.37 -10.16
C ILE A 123 3.95 13.39 -11.24
N MET A 124 2.99 14.26 -11.56
CA MET A 124 3.21 15.36 -12.49
C MET A 124 4.28 16.32 -11.94
N PRO A 125 5.17 16.87 -12.78
CA PRO A 125 6.03 17.99 -12.40
C PRO A 125 5.24 19.14 -11.77
N ASP A 126 5.92 19.96 -10.97
CA ASP A 126 5.36 21.09 -10.20
C ASP A 126 4.34 20.71 -9.11
N SER A 127 4.12 19.41 -8.87
CA SER A 127 3.35 18.91 -7.74
C SER A 127 4.06 19.17 -6.40
N ILE A 128 3.27 19.25 -5.33
CA ILE A 128 3.74 19.42 -3.96
C ILE A 128 3.87 18.04 -3.32
N VAL A 129 5.11 17.68 -2.98
CA VAL A 129 5.45 16.37 -2.43
C VAL A 129 5.80 16.50 -0.95
N TYR A 130 5.11 15.74 -0.10
CA TYR A 130 5.36 15.66 1.34
C TYR A 130 6.01 14.33 1.67
N THR A 131 7.14 14.36 2.39
CA THR A 131 7.86 13.15 2.83
C THR A 131 8.35 13.28 4.26
N ASP A 132 8.80 12.16 4.85
CA ASP A 132 9.65 12.18 6.04
C ASP A 132 11.06 12.70 5.69
N SER A 133 11.92 12.82 6.71
CA SER A 133 13.32 13.23 6.54
C SER A 133 14.25 12.10 6.04
N LEU A 134 13.76 11.09 5.32
CA LEU A 134 14.62 10.07 4.71
C LEU A 134 15.49 10.70 3.61
N SER A 135 16.82 10.47 3.70
CA SER A 135 17.78 10.95 2.70
C SER A 135 17.55 10.41 1.29
N SER A 136 16.82 9.31 1.15
CA SER A 136 16.43 8.81 -0.18
C SER A 136 15.57 9.81 -0.96
N TYR A 137 14.89 10.72 -0.27
CA TYR A 137 14.10 11.79 -0.87
C TYR A 137 14.89 13.06 -1.19
N ASP A 138 16.20 13.10 -0.90
CA ASP A 138 17.04 14.29 -1.14
C ASP A 138 17.03 14.73 -2.62
N LYS A 139 16.89 13.78 -3.55
CA LYS A 139 16.84 14.06 -4.98
C LYS A 139 15.54 14.79 -5.42
N LEU A 140 14.51 14.85 -4.58
CA LEU A 140 13.26 15.53 -4.92
C LEU A 140 13.44 17.05 -5.03
N ASP A 141 14.34 17.64 -4.24
CA ASP A 141 14.59 19.09 -4.24
C ASP A 141 15.04 19.64 -5.60
N VAL A 142 15.65 18.78 -6.43
CA VAL A 142 16.20 19.13 -7.76
C VAL A 142 15.45 18.45 -8.91
N SER A 143 14.30 17.85 -8.64
CA SER A 143 13.56 17.02 -9.61
C SER A 143 12.29 17.68 -10.18
N GLY A 144 12.12 19.00 -10.01
CA GLY A 144 10.94 19.72 -10.50
C GLY A 144 9.69 19.49 -9.65
N PHE A 145 9.86 19.24 -8.35
CA PHE A 145 8.77 19.13 -7.38
C PHE A 145 8.92 20.20 -6.30
N ILE A 146 7.79 20.65 -5.75
CA ILE A 146 7.79 21.48 -4.54
C ILE A 146 7.86 20.52 -3.35
N HIS A 147 9.05 20.35 -2.78
CA HIS A 147 9.28 19.33 -1.75
C HIS A 147 9.20 19.91 -0.34
N HIS A 148 8.34 19.32 0.48
CA HIS A 148 8.25 19.58 1.91
C HIS A 148 8.60 18.33 2.71
N ARG A 149 9.44 18.50 3.72
CA ARG A 149 9.86 17.42 4.60
C ARG A 149 9.36 17.68 6.00
N ILE A 150 8.92 16.62 6.66
CA ILE A 150 8.64 16.64 8.08
C ILE A 150 9.61 15.73 8.83
N ASN A 151 10.18 16.28 9.91
CA ASN A 151 11.01 15.50 10.80
C ASN A 151 10.19 14.97 11.98
N HIS A 152 9.74 13.73 11.88
CA HIS A 152 9.00 13.04 12.94
C HIS A 152 9.76 12.83 14.25
N SER A 153 11.08 13.07 14.29
CA SER A 153 11.82 13.11 15.55
C SER A 153 11.58 14.41 16.34
N LYS A 154 11.03 15.45 15.70
CA LYS A 154 10.80 16.77 16.29
C LYS A 154 9.31 17.08 16.38
N GLU A 155 8.59 16.88 15.29
CA GLU A 155 7.19 17.29 15.15
C GLU A 155 6.40 16.29 14.30
N PHE A 156 5.13 16.07 14.64
CA PHE A 156 4.22 15.17 13.92
C PHE A 156 3.45 15.86 12.78
N ALA A 157 3.27 17.17 12.84
CA ALA A 157 2.69 17.98 11.78
C ALA A 157 3.11 19.44 11.94
N ASP A 158 3.43 20.11 10.84
CA ASP A 158 3.55 21.57 10.78
C ASP A 158 2.54 22.13 9.77
N ARG A 159 1.37 22.53 10.26
CA ARG A 159 0.24 23.01 9.45
C ARG A 159 -0.13 21.98 8.36
N GLN A 160 0.19 22.29 7.10
CA GLN A 160 -0.07 21.42 5.95
C GLN A 160 1.11 20.49 5.62
N ASN A 161 2.26 20.63 6.28
CA ASN A 161 3.41 19.75 6.13
C ASN A 161 3.28 18.55 7.07
N HIS A 162 2.79 17.43 6.55
CA HIS A 162 2.66 16.16 7.26
C HIS A 162 2.47 15.01 6.25
N ILE A 163 2.69 13.78 6.69
CA ILE A 163 2.39 12.56 5.91
C ILE A 163 1.43 11.60 6.63
N ASN A 164 0.64 12.14 7.57
CA ASN A 164 -0.29 11.36 8.39
C ASN A 164 -1.32 10.56 7.58
N GLY A 165 -1.65 10.99 6.35
CA GLY A 165 -2.59 10.27 5.51
C GLY A 165 -2.03 8.94 5.06
N ILE A 166 -0.82 8.95 4.48
CA ILE A 166 -0.16 7.72 4.03
C ILE A 166 0.28 6.85 5.21
N GLU A 167 0.71 7.45 6.33
CA GLU A 167 1.01 6.69 7.55
C GLU A 167 -0.22 5.97 8.11
N ASN A 168 -1.39 6.64 8.14
CA ASN A 168 -2.63 6.02 8.56
C ASN A 168 -3.08 4.91 7.61
N PHE A 169 -2.78 5.01 6.32
CA PHE A 169 -3.09 3.97 5.35
C PHE A 169 -2.35 2.66 5.61
N TRP A 170 -1.16 2.69 6.24
CA TRP A 170 -0.40 1.49 6.57
C TRP A 170 -0.87 0.74 7.81
N ASN A 171 -1.75 1.35 8.62
CA ASN A 171 -2.24 0.78 9.88
C ASN A 171 -3.35 -0.26 9.73
#